data_AF-A0A7C3E8A0-F1
#
_entry.id   AF-A0A7C3E8A0-F1
#
_cell.length_a   1.000
_cell.length_b   1.000
_cell.length_c   1.000
_cell.angle_alpha   90.00
_cell.angle_beta   90.00
_cell.angle_gamma   90.00
#
_symmetry.space_group_name_H-M   'P 1'
#
loop_
_entity.id
_entity.type
_entity.pdbx_description
1 polymer ?
#
loop_
_entity_poly.entity_id
_entity_poly.type
_entity_poly.pdbx_seq_one_letter_code
_entity_poly.pdbx_strand_id
1 'polypeptide(L)'
;IKSGVTTYLDSLPSGNGDYYANDINDSGQIVGAAKNQFGVTRPVWWQNGVIQDLGTPDTFGYANAINNSGQIVGYTYTDAAQSRAFLWTNGVIPSLDALSGYTTSQAYDINNNGWIVGTSGGQAVLWTPVPEPSSILAFVGGIAGLGGLALRRKK
;
A
#
# COMPACT_ATOMS: atom_id res chain seq x y z
N ILE A 1 27.49 -11.50 10.04
CA ILE A 1 26.85 -10.38 10.77
C ILE A 1 27.82 -9.99 11.89
N LYS A 2 28.43 -8.80 11.82
CA LYS A 2 29.23 -8.27 12.95
C LYS A 2 28.27 -8.06 14.14
N SER A 3 28.76 -8.18 15.38
CA SER A 3 27.99 -8.04 16.62
C SER A 3 26.88 -7.00 16.50
N GLY A 4 25.64 -7.47 16.38
CA GLY A 4 24.47 -6.61 16.23
C GLY A 4 24.05 -6.06 17.58
N VAL A 5 23.47 -4.85 17.57
CA VAL A 5 22.75 -4.30 18.72
C VAL A 5 21.27 -4.60 18.52
N THR A 6 20.61 -5.18 19.52
CA THR A 6 19.16 -5.34 19.51
C THR A 6 18.53 -4.02 19.94
N THR A 7 17.75 -3.40 19.05
CA THR A 7 16.96 -2.20 19.35
C THR A 7 15.51 -2.60 19.59
N TYR A 8 14.96 -2.20 20.73
CA TYR A 8 13.53 -2.34 21.01
C TYR A 8 12.72 -1.33 20.19
N LEU A 9 11.60 -1.77 19.62
CA LEU A 9 10.64 -0.90 18.95
C LEU A 9 9.47 -0.63 19.90
N ASP A 10 9.19 0.64 20.17
CA ASP A 10 8.13 1.01 21.12
C ASP A 10 6.74 0.54 20.67
N SER A 11 5.84 0.34 21.63
CA SER A 11 4.43 0.06 21.37
C SER A 11 3.61 1.35 21.37
N LEU A 12 2.42 1.33 20.74
CA LEU A 12 1.50 2.47 20.81
C LEU A 12 1.19 2.77 22.29
N PRO A 13 1.15 4.06 22.70
CA PRO A 13 0.81 4.42 24.08
C PRO A 13 -0.49 3.73 24.50
N SER A 14 -0.48 3.08 25.67
CA SER A 14 -1.61 2.32 26.23
C SER A 14 -2.14 1.15 25.38
N GLY A 15 -1.39 0.72 24.36
CA GLY A 15 -1.69 -0.50 23.60
C GLY A 15 -1.43 -1.76 24.43
N ASN A 16 -2.48 -2.54 24.68
CA ASN A 16 -2.46 -3.74 25.52
C ASN A 16 -2.19 -5.04 24.71
N GLY A 17 -1.28 -5.04 23.73
CA GLY A 17 -1.04 -6.28 23.00
C GLY A 17 0.05 -6.29 21.94
N ASP A 18 -0.02 -7.33 21.11
CA ASP A 18 0.95 -7.69 20.08
C ASP A 18 1.25 -6.54 19.13
N TYR A 19 2.53 -6.36 18.84
CA TYR A 19 3.04 -5.53 17.78
C TYR A 19 4.08 -6.33 17.02
N TYR A 20 4.17 -6.10 15.71
CA TYR A 20 5.13 -6.78 14.87
C TYR A 20 5.55 -5.86 13.72
N ALA A 21 6.84 -5.95 13.39
CA ALA A 21 7.45 -5.29 12.26
C ALA A 21 7.43 -6.24 11.06
N ASN A 22 6.95 -5.75 9.93
CA ASN A 22 6.81 -6.50 8.69
C ASN A 22 7.91 -6.18 7.68
N ASP A 23 8.35 -4.92 7.61
CA ASP A 23 9.33 -4.48 6.60
C ASP A 23 10.11 -3.24 7.05
N ILE A 24 11.27 -2.99 6.42
CA ILE A 24 12.18 -1.88 6.70
C ILE A 24 12.82 -1.33 5.41
N ASN A 25 12.91 -0.01 5.27
CA ASN A 25 13.62 0.62 4.15
C ASN A 25 15.06 1.05 4.49
N ASP A 26 15.82 1.53 3.50
CA ASP A 26 17.22 1.93 3.66
C ASP A 26 17.44 3.12 4.61
N SER A 27 16.38 3.88 4.91
CA SER A 27 16.41 4.97 5.90
C SER A 27 16.14 4.50 7.33
N GLY A 28 15.97 3.18 7.53
CA GLY A 28 15.66 2.59 8.83
C GLY A 28 14.23 2.81 9.28
N GLN A 29 13.33 3.20 8.36
CA GLN A 29 11.89 3.26 8.65
C GLN A 29 11.32 1.87 8.61
N ILE A 30 10.58 1.50 9.65
CA ILE A 30 10.00 0.18 9.81
C ILE A 30 8.48 0.32 9.74
N VAL A 31 7.80 -0.64 9.13
CA VAL A 31 6.34 -0.68 9.08
C VAL A 31 5.80 -1.99 9.64
N GLY A 32 4.55 -1.97 10.08
CA GLY A 32 3.92 -3.15 10.66
C GLY A 32 2.54 -2.88 11.21
N ALA A 33 2.22 -3.57 12.30
CA ALA A 33 0.94 -3.42 12.98
C ALA A 33 1.10 -3.43 14.51
N ALA A 34 0.24 -2.69 15.19
CA ALA A 34 0.13 -2.68 16.65
C ALA A 34 -1.32 -2.48 17.10
N LYS A 35 -1.69 -3.01 18.27
CA LYS A 35 -3.00 -2.74 18.88
C LYS A 35 -3.01 -1.38 19.58
N ASN A 36 -4.06 -0.59 19.38
CA ASN A 36 -4.28 0.65 20.15
C ASN A 36 -4.94 0.38 21.52
N GLN A 37 -5.24 1.43 22.28
CA GLN A 37 -5.87 1.34 23.61
C GLN A 37 -7.24 0.65 23.63
N PHE A 38 -7.91 0.54 22.49
CA PHE A 38 -9.21 -0.13 22.33
C PHE A 38 -9.06 -1.58 21.84
N GLY A 39 -7.83 -2.09 21.73
CA GLY A 39 -7.54 -3.43 21.21
C GLY A 39 -7.66 -3.55 19.69
N VAL A 40 -7.83 -2.44 18.98
CA VAL A 40 -7.97 -2.41 17.52
C VAL A 40 -6.59 -2.41 16.87
N THR A 41 -6.38 -3.30 15.90
CA THR A 41 -5.12 -3.37 15.16
C THR A 41 -4.99 -2.21 14.19
N ARG A 42 -3.85 -1.50 14.25
CA ARG A 42 -3.56 -0.31 13.47
C ARG A 42 -2.33 -0.53 12.62
N PRO A 43 -2.31 -0.08 11.36
CA PRO A 43 -1.07 0.03 10.61
C PRO A 43 -0.21 1.10 11.29
N VAL A 44 1.05 0.77 11.52
CA VAL A 44 2.00 1.64 12.21
C VAL A 44 3.31 1.71 11.45
N TRP A 45 4.07 2.75 11.75
CA TRP A 45 5.46 2.85 11.36
C TRP A 45 6.31 3.28 12.54
N TRP A 46 7.59 2.92 12.49
CA TRP A 46 8.61 3.37 13.43
C TRP A 46 9.68 4.17 12.70
N GLN A 47 10.03 5.31 13.27
CA GLN A 47 11.18 6.10 12.87
C GLN A 47 12.03 6.34 14.12
N ASN A 48 13.30 5.94 14.08
CA ASN A 48 14.23 6.11 15.20
C ASN A 48 13.71 5.49 16.51
N GLY A 49 13.04 4.33 16.42
CA GLY A 49 12.45 3.61 17.56
C GLY A 49 11.09 4.15 18.03
N VAL A 50 10.68 5.34 17.57
CA VAL A 50 9.40 5.95 17.93
C VAL A 50 8.30 5.44 17.00
N ILE A 51 7.24 4.89 17.59
CA ILE A 51 6.06 4.41 16.86
C ILE A 51 5.08 5.54 16.56
N GLN A 52 4.42 5.43 15.42
CA GLN A 52 3.29 6.28 15.05
C GLN A 52 2.19 5.47 14.36
N ASP A 53 0.93 5.75 14.72
CA ASP A 53 -0.26 5.24 14.02
C ASP A 53 -0.38 5.95 12.67
N LEU A 54 -0.43 5.16 11.59
CA LEU A 54 -0.56 5.69 10.23
C LEU A 54 -1.98 6.17 9.91
N GLY A 55 -2.96 5.82 10.76
CA GLY A 55 -4.37 5.93 10.47
C GLY A 55 -4.88 4.69 9.74
N THR A 56 -6.17 4.38 9.89
CA THR A 56 -6.90 3.54 8.93
C THR A 56 -8.22 4.22 8.61
N PRO A 57 -8.63 4.26 7.32
CA PRO A 57 -9.94 4.73 6.92
C PRO A 57 -11.05 3.74 7.30
N ASP A 58 -10.70 2.52 7.69
CA ASP A 58 -11.61 1.46 8.13
C ASP A 58 -11.38 1.03 9.59
N THR A 59 -12.04 -0.04 9.99
CA THR A 59 -12.09 -0.58 11.36
C THR A 59 -10.71 -0.98 11.88
N PHE A 60 -9.91 -1.72 11.11
CA PHE A 60 -8.54 -2.12 11.48
C PHE A 60 -7.68 -2.37 10.24
N GLY A 61 -6.35 -2.45 10.40
CA GLY A 61 -5.47 -2.67 9.26
C GLY A 61 -4.02 -2.99 9.60
N TYR A 62 -3.25 -3.28 8.55
CA TYR A 62 -1.87 -3.74 8.60
C TYR A 62 -1.05 -3.02 7.52
N ALA A 63 0.15 -2.55 7.88
CA ALA A 63 1.15 -2.13 6.90
C ALA A 63 2.12 -3.30 6.64
N ASN A 64 2.29 -3.69 5.39
CA ASN A 64 3.04 -4.87 5.00
C ASN A 64 4.42 -4.55 4.45
N ALA A 65 4.55 -3.48 3.66
CA ALA A 65 5.81 -3.14 3.00
C ALA A 65 6.00 -1.64 2.86
N ILE A 66 7.27 -1.23 2.76
CA ILE A 66 7.72 0.15 2.62
C ILE A 66 8.85 0.25 1.59
N ASN A 67 8.79 1.23 0.70
CA ASN A 67 9.91 1.51 -0.20
C ASN A 67 10.82 2.64 0.32
N ASN A 68 11.95 2.86 -0.37
CA ASN A 68 12.93 3.90 0.01
C ASN A 68 12.42 5.34 -0.15
N SER A 69 11.29 5.55 -0.81
CA SER A 69 10.62 6.86 -0.87
C SER A 69 9.65 7.08 0.31
N GLY A 70 9.59 6.13 1.26
CA GLY A 70 8.67 6.18 2.40
C GLY A 70 7.21 5.86 2.04
N GLN A 71 6.96 5.28 0.87
CA GLN A 71 5.63 4.83 0.49
C GLN A 71 5.33 3.49 1.14
N ILE A 72 4.17 3.39 1.79
CA ILE A 72 3.81 2.22 2.59
C ILE A 72 2.57 1.57 1.99
N VAL A 73 2.57 0.25 1.85
CA VAL A 73 1.41 -0.50 1.36
C VAL A 73 0.93 -1.50 2.39
N GLY A 74 -0.33 -1.86 2.28
CA GLY A 74 -0.94 -2.84 3.16
C GLY A 74 -2.41 -3.02 2.85
N TYR A 75 -3.18 -3.39 3.87
CA TYR A 75 -4.62 -3.50 3.74
C TYR A 75 -5.36 -3.18 5.04
N THR A 76 -6.61 -2.75 4.89
CA THR A 76 -7.54 -2.45 5.97
C THR A 76 -8.80 -3.30 5.82
N TYR A 77 -9.59 -3.44 6.88
CA TYR A 77 -10.86 -4.16 6.85
C TYR A 77 -12.00 -3.22 7.19
N THR A 78 -12.98 -3.15 6.29
CA THR A 78 -14.26 -2.48 6.51
C THR A 78 -15.08 -3.18 7.60
N ASP A 79 -16.15 -2.52 8.06
CA ASP A 79 -17.12 -3.12 9.01
C ASP A 79 -17.81 -4.38 8.45
N ALA A 80 -17.84 -4.54 7.12
CA ALA A 80 -18.33 -5.74 6.45
C ALA A 80 -17.28 -6.85 6.28
N ALA A 81 -16.14 -6.74 6.98
CA ALA A 81 -14.99 -7.65 6.90
C ALA A 81 -14.38 -7.80 5.49
N GLN A 82 -14.55 -6.80 4.63
CA GLN A 82 -13.90 -6.77 3.31
C GLN A 82 -12.54 -6.08 3.41
N SER A 83 -11.50 -6.75 2.91
CA SER A 83 -10.15 -6.18 2.87
C SER A 83 -10.01 -5.16 1.74
N ARG A 84 -9.36 -4.03 2.01
CA ARG A 84 -9.04 -3.00 1.01
C ARG A 84 -7.56 -2.71 1.02
N ALA A 85 -6.90 -2.90 -0.11
CA ALA A 85 -5.51 -2.52 -0.28
C ALA A 85 -5.37 -0.99 -0.19
N PHE A 86 -4.32 -0.50 0.47
CA PHE A 86 -4.03 0.92 0.52
C PHE A 86 -2.57 1.21 0.15
N LEU A 87 -2.35 2.45 -0.28
CA LEU A 87 -1.05 3.08 -0.43
C LEU A 87 -1.03 4.34 0.44
N TRP A 88 -0.03 4.46 1.29
CA TRP A 88 0.19 5.62 2.14
C TRP A 88 1.41 6.39 1.61
N THR A 89 1.26 7.70 1.44
CA THR A 89 2.34 8.60 1.01
C THR A 89 2.13 9.94 1.68
N ASN A 90 2.83 10.20 2.79
CA ASN A 90 2.69 11.41 3.61
C ASN A 90 1.25 11.65 4.13
N GLY A 91 0.50 10.58 4.35
CA GLY A 91 -0.91 10.60 4.73
C GLY A 91 -1.66 9.40 4.16
N VAL A 92 -2.80 9.06 4.77
CA VAL A 92 -3.67 7.97 4.27
C VAL A 92 -4.31 8.43 2.97
N ILE A 93 -3.93 7.81 1.85
CA ILE A 93 -4.71 7.86 0.61
C ILE A 93 -5.52 6.55 0.55
N PRO A 94 -6.85 6.59 0.73
CA PRO A 94 -7.65 5.39 0.65
C PRO A 94 -7.64 4.86 -0.79
N SER A 95 -7.33 3.56 -0.86
CA SER A 95 -7.53 2.61 -1.94
C SER A 95 -6.60 2.64 -3.15
N LEU A 96 -5.83 1.56 -3.26
CA LEU A 96 -5.59 0.94 -4.55
C LEU A 96 -6.90 0.25 -4.97
N ASP A 97 -7.46 0.64 -6.12
CA ASP A 97 -8.72 0.08 -6.60
C ASP A 97 -8.63 -1.45 -6.73
N ALA A 98 -9.67 -2.13 -6.27
CA ALA A 98 -9.88 -3.53 -6.56
C ALA A 98 -10.17 -3.71 -8.06
N LEU A 99 -9.83 -4.87 -8.62
CA LEU A 99 -10.23 -5.24 -9.97
C LEU A 99 -11.75 -5.12 -10.11
N SER A 100 -12.20 -4.63 -11.27
CA SER A 100 -13.62 -4.43 -11.55
C SER A 100 -14.42 -5.72 -11.29
N GLY A 101 -15.47 -5.61 -10.48
CA GLY A 101 -16.32 -6.74 -10.08
C GLY A 101 -15.92 -7.41 -8.76
N TYR A 102 -14.81 -6.99 -8.11
CA TYR A 102 -14.39 -7.48 -6.81
C TYR A 102 -14.45 -6.40 -5.74
N THR A 103 -14.73 -6.81 -4.50
CA THR A 103 -14.83 -5.92 -3.34
C THR A 103 -13.66 -6.08 -2.36
N THR A 104 -12.74 -7.01 -2.65
CA THR A 104 -11.57 -7.26 -1.79
C THR A 104 -10.27 -7.04 -2.53
N SER A 105 -9.32 -6.41 -1.85
CA SER A 105 -7.93 -6.29 -2.29
C SER A 105 -6.97 -6.30 -1.09
N GLN A 106 -5.74 -6.76 -1.32
CA GLN A 106 -4.64 -6.70 -0.36
C GLN A 106 -3.32 -6.40 -1.09
N ALA A 107 -2.55 -5.43 -0.63
CA ALA A 107 -1.18 -5.20 -1.11
C ALA A 107 -0.18 -5.87 -0.16
N TYR A 108 0.81 -6.56 -0.72
CA TYR A 108 1.81 -7.32 0.04
C TYR A 108 3.21 -6.72 -0.03
N ASP A 109 3.60 -6.17 -1.18
CA ASP A 109 4.95 -5.63 -1.37
C ASP A 109 4.96 -4.45 -2.35
N ILE A 110 5.96 -3.57 -2.22
CA ILE A 110 6.18 -2.39 -3.06
C ILE A 110 7.67 -2.22 -3.35
N ASN A 111 8.04 -2.02 -4.62
CA ASN A 111 9.43 -1.70 -4.96
C ASN A 111 9.69 -0.18 -4.99
N ASN A 112 10.96 0.22 -5.16
CA ASN A 112 11.37 1.62 -5.24
C ASN A 112 10.86 2.38 -6.48
N ASN A 113 10.33 1.68 -7.47
CA ASN A 113 9.65 2.30 -8.61
C ASN A 113 8.15 2.52 -8.33
N GLY A 114 7.66 2.21 -7.13
CA GLY A 114 6.26 2.33 -6.75
C GLY A 114 5.36 1.23 -7.33
N TRP A 115 5.93 0.13 -7.81
CA TRP A 115 5.16 -1.02 -8.28
C TRP A 115 4.75 -1.88 -7.10
N ILE A 116 3.48 -2.25 -7.05
CA ILE A 116 2.86 -2.91 -5.90
C ILE A 116 2.28 -4.24 -6.34
N VAL A 117 2.62 -5.31 -5.62
CA VAL A 117 2.03 -6.64 -5.85
C VAL A 117 1.06 -7.01 -4.75
N GLY A 118 0.07 -7.83 -5.08
CA GLY A 118 -0.90 -8.30 -4.11
C GLY A 118 -2.01 -9.13 -4.72
N THR A 119 -3.17 -9.10 -4.07
CA THR A 119 -4.38 -9.78 -4.55
C THR A 119 -5.56 -8.84 -4.69
N SER A 120 -6.45 -9.14 -5.64
CA SER A 120 -7.79 -8.57 -5.72
C SER A 120 -8.79 -9.65 -6.11
N GLY A 121 -9.85 -9.84 -5.32
CA GLY A 121 -10.82 -10.91 -5.59
C GLY A 121 -10.24 -12.32 -5.56
N GLY A 122 -9.11 -12.52 -4.86
CA GLY A 122 -8.35 -13.78 -4.86
C GLY A 122 -7.43 -13.97 -6.07
N GLN A 123 -7.36 -13.00 -7.00
CA GLN A 123 -6.45 -13.03 -8.14
C GLN A 123 -5.17 -12.25 -7.84
N ALA A 124 -4.03 -12.73 -8.32
CA ALA A 124 -2.77 -11.99 -8.24
C ALA A 124 -2.81 -10.75 -9.14
N VAL A 125 -2.35 -9.61 -8.63
CA VAL A 125 -2.37 -8.32 -9.34
C VAL A 125 -1.07 -7.55 -9.16
N LEU A 126 -0.82 -6.67 -10.13
CA LEU A 126 0.24 -5.67 -10.11
C LEU A 126 -0.43 -4.29 -10.28
N TRP A 127 -0.29 -3.42 -9.27
CA TRP A 127 -0.60 -2.01 -9.41
C TRP A 127 0.68 -1.27 -9.79
N THR A 128 0.61 -0.49 -10.86
CA THR A 128 1.73 0.35 -11.31
C THR A 128 1.43 1.80 -10.95
N PRO A 129 2.46 2.63 -10.70
CA PRO A 129 2.26 4.05 -10.49
C PRO A 129 1.49 4.65 -11.66
N VAL A 130 0.52 5.52 -11.37
CA VAL A 130 -0.07 6.35 -12.41
C VAL A 130 1.07 7.24 -12.93
N PRO A 131 1.40 7.24 -14.23
CA PRO A 131 2.34 8.20 -14.76
C PRO A 131 1.84 9.60 -14.40
N GLU A 132 2.71 10.42 -13.80
CA GLU A 132 2.41 11.82 -13.51
C GLU A 132 1.76 12.47 -14.73
N PRO A 133 0.81 13.42 -14.58
CA PRO A 133 0.07 14.00 -15.71
C PRO A 133 0.97 14.50 -16.87
N SER A 134 2.22 14.89 -16.58
CA SER A 134 3.24 15.25 -17.58
C SER A 134 3.64 14.08 -18.51
N SER A 135 3.55 12.83 -18.03
CA SER A 135 3.79 11.59 -18.79
C SER A 135 2.55 11.06 -19.52
N ILE A 136 1.33 11.51 -19.19
CA ILE A 136 0.10 11.10 -19.89
C ILE A 136 0.08 11.65 -21.33
N LEU A 137 0.60 12.86 -21.58
CA LEU A 137 0.74 13.41 -22.93
C LEU A 137 1.65 12.57 -23.85
N ALA A 138 2.59 11.79 -23.28
CA ALA A 138 3.42 10.87 -24.06
C ALA A 138 2.68 9.56 -24.40
N PHE A 139 1.63 9.19 -23.65
CA PHE A 139 0.93 7.91 -23.80
C PHE A 139 -0.31 8.00 -24.71
N VAL A 140 -0.92 9.18 -24.87
CA VAL A 140 -2.03 9.42 -25.82
C VAL A 140 -1.60 9.18 -27.29
N GLY A 141 -0.30 9.16 -27.59
CA GLY A 141 0.22 8.78 -28.91
C GLY A 141 0.31 7.27 -29.19
N GLY A 142 0.15 6.40 -28.18
CA GLY A 142 0.56 4.99 -28.27
C GLY A 142 -0.55 3.92 -28.30
N ILE A 143 -1.80 4.25 -27.94
CA ILE A 143 -2.90 3.25 -27.84
C ILE A 143 -4.03 3.47 -28.89
N ALA A 144 -3.71 4.07 -30.04
CA ALA A 144 -4.63 4.10 -31.21
C ALA A 144 -4.24 3.05 -32.27
N GLY A 145 -3.62 1.96 -31.86
CA GLY A 145 -2.93 1.02 -32.74
C GLY A 145 -3.51 -0.38 -32.85
N LEU A 146 -4.75 -0.66 -32.44
CA LEU A 146 -5.40 -1.96 -32.69
C LEU A 146 -6.92 -1.79 -32.89
N GLY A 147 -7.36 -1.70 -34.14
CA GLY A 147 -8.73 -2.06 -34.53
C GLY A 147 -9.42 -1.15 -35.56
N GLY A 148 -9.49 -1.62 -36.82
CA GLY A 148 -10.69 -1.42 -37.64
C GLY A 148 -10.59 -0.47 -38.85
N LEU A 149 -10.14 -1.01 -39.98
CA LEU A 149 -10.29 -0.48 -41.32
C LEU A 149 -11.76 -0.57 -41.81
N ALA A 150 -12.34 0.51 -42.38
CA ALA A 150 -13.30 0.40 -43.49
C ALA A 150 -13.55 1.77 -44.17
N LEU A 151 -13.29 1.81 -45.49
CA LEU A 151 -13.47 2.95 -46.38
C LEU A 151 -14.95 3.36 -46.57
N ARG A 152 -15.18 4.65 -46.85
CA ARG A 152 -16.14 5.04 -47.90
C ARG A 152 -15.71 6.32 -48.62
N ARG A 153 -15.48 6.20 -49.93
CA ARG A 153 -15.17 7.31 -50.85
C ARG A 153 -16.39 8.21 -51.02
N LYS A 154 -16.17 9.53 -51.00
CA LYS A 154 -17.14 10.56 -51.43
C LYS A 154 -17.31 10.54 -52.96
N LYS A 155 -18.52 10.82 -53.43
CA LYS A 155 -18.73 11.70 -54.58
C LYS A 155 -19.20 13.03 -54.04
#